data_AF-A0A0W1RA00-F1
#
_entry.id   AF-A0A0W1RA00-F1
#
_cell.length_a   1.000
_cell.length_b   1.000
_cell.length_c   1.000
_cell.angle_alpha   90.00
_cell.angle_beta   90.00
_cell.angle_gamma   90.00
#
_symmetry.space_group_name_H-M   'P 1'
#
loop_
_entity.id
_entity.type
_entity.pdbx_description
1 polymer ?
#
loop_
_entity_poly.entity_id
_entity_poly.type
_entity_poly.pdbx_seq_one_letter_code
_entity_poly.pdbx_strand_id
1 'polypeptide(L)'
;MADCPESKNVRALLALHHVGPKTARALDAADVSADDVRRKRVSYTELVDAEVHPGVAARIRRSHSLSWSFESSGADLERRSAQVRGLGDAERAWVAASSGDWEAHDPPESSDSADDAGSPVDDDAADGDEWPRRLPTVVTAETDGSGESTAAEAAWRAQSRPTPLTVLDCVDDDDATTLAEAGIVSVRSLTTANPDHVADVLELEAAVVRRWYDAARRHREQ
;
A
#
# COMPACT_ATOMS: atom_id res chain seq x y z
N MET A 1 -1.11 -22.12 -43.48
CA MET A 1 -1.35 -21.71 -42.07
C MET A 1 -2.80 -21.31 -41.98
N ALA A 2 -3.65 -22.24 -41.54
CA ALA A 2 -5.08 -22.01 -41.44
C ALA A 2 -5.36 -21.03 -40.30
N ASP A 3 -6.17 -20.02 -40.61
CA ASP A 3 -6.79 -19.13 -39.65
C ASP A 3 -7.73 -19.99 -38.78
N CYS A 4 -7.25 -20.43 -37.61
CA CYS A 4 -8.09 -21.12 -36.63
C CYS A 4 -9.23 -20.17 -36.27
N PRO A 5 -10.51 -20.60 -36.39
CA PRO A 5 -11.63 -19.73 -36.07
C PRO A 5 -11.45 -19.24 -34.63
N GLU A 6 -11.24 -17.95 -34.47
CA GLU A 6 -11.04 -17.32 -33.17
C GLU A 6 -12.18 -17.72 -32.24
N SER A 7 -11.88 -18.50 -31.20
CA SER A 7 -12.88 -19.09 -30.29
C SER A 7 -13.86 -18.02 -29.83
N LYS A 8 -15.16 -18.36 -29.71
CA LYS A 8 -16.17 -17.43 -29.18
C LYS A 8 -15.76 -16.85 -27.83
N ASN A 9 -15.04 -17.64 -27.03
CA ASN A 9 -14.44 -17.22 -25.77
C ASN A 9 -13.35 -16.16 -25.95
N VAL A 10 -12.38 -16.35 -26.86
CA VAL A 10 -11.35 -15.33 -27.21
C VAL A 10 -12.00 -14.00 -27.60
N ARG A 11 -13.05 -14.01 -28.43
CA ARG A 11 -13.78 -12.78 -28.79
C ARG A 11 -14.46 -12.13 -27.59
N ALA A 12 -15.03 -12.92 -26.68
CA ALA A 12 -15.65 -12.41 -25.47
C ALA A 12 -14.62 -11.83 -24.48
N LEU A 13 -13.44 -12.45 -24.38
CA LEU A 13 -12.31 -12.00 -23.56
C LEU A 13 -11.74 -10.68 -24.07
N LEU A 14 -11.61 -10.51 -25.39
CA LEU A 14 -11.19 -9.26 -26.03
C LEU A 14 -12.13 -8.07 -25.74
N ALA A 15 -13.39 -8.33 -25.36
CA ALA A 15 -14.33 -7.29 -24.97
C ALA A 15 -14.15 -6.82 -23.50
N LEU A 16 -13.28 -7.46 -22.72
CA LEU A 16 -12.98 -7.06 -21.34
C LEU A 16 -11.93 -5.94 -21.31
N HIS A 17 -12.01 -5.10 -20.28
CA HIS A 17 -11.04 -4.02 -20.11
C HIS A 17 -9.64 -4.57 -19.85
N HIS A 18 -8.67 -4.04 -20.59
CA HIS A 18 -7.25 -4.35 -20.48
C HIS A 18 -6.85 -5.77 -20.91
N VAL A 19 -7.73 -6.48 -21.64
CA VAL A 19 -7.42 -7.77 -22.26
C VAL A 19 -7.05 -7.56 -23.73
N GLY A 20 -5.79 -7.85 -24.08
CA GLY A 20 -5.31 -7.84 -25.47
C GLY A 20 -5.32 -9.25 -26.10
N PRO A 21 -5.05 -9.38 -27.41
CA PRO A 21 -5.09 -10.68 -28.12
C PRO A 21 -4.19 -11.76 -27.50
N LYS A 22 -3.00 -11.40 -27.04
CA LYS A 22 -2.10 -12.34 -26.36
C LYS A 22 -2.69 -12.83 -25.03
N THR A 23 -3.23 -11.91 -24.22
CA THR A 23 -3.88 -12.23 -22.94
C THR A 23 -5.14 -13.04 -23.14
N ALA A 24 -5.96 -12.72 -24.14
CA ALA A 24 -7.18 -13.47 -24.46
C ALA A 24 -6.86 -14.93 -24.84
N ARG A 25 -5.80 -15.16 -25.62
CA ARG A 25 -5.34 -16.51 -25.96
C ARG A 25 -4.78 -17.26 -24.76
N ALA A 26 -4.03 -16.58 -23.88
CA ALA A 26 -3.50 -17.18 -22.66
C ALA A 26 -4.63 -17.63 -21.72
N LEU A 27 -5.66 -16.79 -21.55
CA LEU A 27 -6.84 -17.12 -20.76
C LEU A 27 -7.68 -18.23 -21.39
N ASP A 28 -7.88 -18.22 -22.72
CA ASP A 28 -8.59 -19.29 -23.44
C ASP A 28 -7.85 -20.63 -23.31
N ALA A 29 -6.52 -20.62 -23.39
CA ALA A 29 -5.70 -21.82 -23.19
C ALA A 29 -5.77 -22.37 -21.76
N ALA A 30 -6.07 -21.51 -20.78
CA ALA A 30 -6.27 -21.88 -19.38
C ALA A 30 -7.74 -22.18 -19.03
N ASP A 31 -8.63 -22.29 -20.03
CA ASP A 31 -10.09 -22.47 -19.86
C ASP A 31 -10.76 -21.40 -18.98
N VAL A 32 -10.16 -20.20 -18.92
CA VAL A 32 -10.73 -19.05 -18.23
C VAL A 32 -11.66 -18.32 -19.19
N SER A 33 -12.94 -18.25 -18.85
CA SER A 33 -13.92 -17.56 -19.68
C SER A 33 -14.06 -16.08 -19.30
N ALA A 34 -14.56 -15.28 -20.26
CA ALA A 34 -14.91 -13.89 -19.96
C ALA A 34 -16.01 -13.75 -18.90
N ASP A 35 -16.83 -14.78 -18.74
CA ASP A 35 -17.86 -14.84 -17.71
C ASP A 35 -17.25 -15.06 -16.31
N ASP A 36 -16.23 -15.90 -16.20
CA ASP A 36 -15.51 -16.13 -14.93
C ASP A 36 -14.89 -14.82 -14.40
N VAL A 37 -14.31 -14.01 -15.29
CA VAL A 37 -13.78 -12.69 -14.93
C VAL A 37 -14.90 -11.74 -14.48
N ARG A 38 -16.06 -11.73 -15.14
CA ARG A 38 -17.19 -10.87 -14.78
C ARG A 38 -17.85 -11.29 -13.48
N ARG A 39 -17.95 -12.59 -13.24
CA ARG A 39 -18.50 -13.19 -12.02
C ARG A 39 -17.48 -13.28 -10.89
N LYS A 40 -16.25 -12.77 -11.10
CA LYS A 40 -15.16 -12.73 -10.11
C LYS A 40 -14.82 -14.13 -9.59
N ARG A 41 -14.83 -15.12 -10.47
CA ARG A 41 -14.43 -16.52 -10.23
C ARG A 41 -12.96 -16.78 -10.52
N VAL A 42 -12.21 -15.72 -10.83
CA VAL A 42 -10.77 -15.76 -11.10
C VAL A 42 -10.09 -14.75 -10.20
N SER A 43 -8.94 -15.14 -9.65
CA SER A 43 -8.08 -14.33 -8.80
C SER A 43 -6.85 -13.84 -9.55
N TYR A 44 -6.11 -12.89 -8.96
CA TYR A 44 -4.85 -12.41 -9.55
C TYR A 44 -3.83 -13.53 -9.75
N THR A 45 -3.69 -14.43 -8.77
CA THR A 45 -2.76 -15.55 -8.87
C THR A 45 -3.11 -16.46 -10.04
N GLU A 46 -4.39 -16.82 -10.21
CA GLU A 46 -4.83 -17.63 -11.35
C GLU A 46 -4.59 -16.94 -12.70
N LEU A 47 -4.71 -15.61 -12.77
CA LEU A 47 -4.34 -14.87 -14.00
C LEU A 47 -2.84 -15.00 -14.30
N VAL A 48 -1.98 -14.89 -13.28
CA VAL A 48 -0.53 -15.02 -13.44
C VAL A 48 -0.13 -16.47 -13.79
N ASP A 49 -0.80 -17.46 -13.17
CA ASP A 49 -0.61 -18.88 -13.45
C ASP A 49 -1.08 -19.26 -14.86
N ALA A 50 -2.12 -18.58 -15.37
CA ALA A 50 -2.53 -18.61 -16.78
C ALA A 50 -1.57 -17.86 -17.73
N GLU A 51 -0.32 -17.62 -17.30
CA GLU A 51 0.74 -16.92 -18.03
C GLU A 51 0.40 -15.46 -18.44
N VAL A 52 -0.58 -14.82 -17.80
CA VAL A 52 -0.83 -13.40 -18.03
C VAL A 52 0.27 -12.59 -17.35
N HIS A 53 0.85 -11.64 -18.10
CA HIS A 53 1.88 -10.75 -17.57
C HIS A 53 1.39 -10.06 -16.26
N PRO A 54 2.20 -10.05 -15.17
CA PRO A 54 1.77 -9.56 -13.85
C PRO A 54 1.18 -8.15 -13.86
N GLY A 55 1.77 -7.22 -14.63
CA GLY A 55 1.25 -5.86 -14.75
C GLY A 55 -0.13 -5.77 -15.43
N VAL A 56 -0.42 -6.68 -16.37
CA VAL A 56 -1.73 -6.77 -17.03
C VAL A 56 -2.74 -7.43 -16.11
N ALA A 57 -2.37 -8.53 -15.44
CA ALA A 57 -3.17 -9.18 -14.41
C ALA A 57 -3.55 -8.20 -13.29
N ALA A 58 -2.61 -7.37 -12.83
CA ALA A 58 -2.88 -6.32 -11.84
C ALA A 58 -3.87 -5.26 -12.34
N ARG A 59 -3.85 -4.94 -13.64
CA ARG A 59 -4.78 -3.98 -14.24
C ARG A 59 -6.19 -4.57 -14.39
N ILE A 60 -6.29 -5.82 -14.86
CA ILE A 60 -7.55 -6.59 -14.96
C ILE A 60 -8.17 -6.75 -13.57
N ARG A 61 -7.37 -7.11 -12.55
CA ARG A 61 -7.82 -7.23 -11.16
C ARG A 61 -8.46 -5.94 -10.66
N ARG A 62 -7.82 -4.79 -10.88
CA ARG A 62 -8.35 -3.49 -10.47
C ARG A 62 -9.63 -3.11 -11.22
N SER A 63 -9.68 -3.30 -12.54
CA SER A 63 -10.86 -2.94 -13.34
C SER A 63 -12.07 -3.85 -13.07
N HIS A 64 -11.85 -5.13 -12.80
CA HIS A 64 -12.90 -6.11 -12.54
C HIS A 64 -13.11 -6.42 -11.05
N SER A 65 -12.40 -5.72 -10.16
CA SER A 65 -12.45 -5.92 -8.71
C SER A 65 -12.28 -7.39 -8.30
N LEU A 66 -11.28 -8.06 -8.89
CA LEU A 66 -10.97 -9.46 -8.60
C LEU A 66 -10.20 -9.60 -7.28
N SER A 67 -10.37 -10.73 -6.61
CA SER A 67 -9.60 -11.12 -5.43
C SER A 67 -8.12 -11.33 -5.77
N TRP A 68 -7.25 -11.19 -4.78
CA TRP A 68 -5.82 -11.45 -4.98
C TRP A 68 -5.56 -12.96 -5.14
N SER A 69 -6.14 -13.77 -4.25
CA SER A 69 -6.22 -15.23 -4.29
C SER A 69 -7.56 -15.68 -3.68
N PHE A 70 -8.07 -16.87 -4.01
CA PHE A 70 -9.25 -17.46 -3.35
C PHE A 70 -8.89 -18.25 -2.09
N GLU A 71 -7.76 -18.94 -2.12
CA GLU A 71 -7.15 -19.54 -0.94
C GLU A 71 -6.14 -18.56 -0.35
N SER A 72 -6.41 -18.11 0.87
CA SER A 72 -5.35 -17.65 1.78
C SER A 72 -4.64 -18.89 2.37
N SER A 73 -4.29 -19.86 1.53
CA SER A 73 -3.50 -21.02 1.91
C SER A 73 -2.04 -20.57 2.01
N GLY A 74 -1.35 -20.95 3.09
CA GLY A 74 -0.04 -20.40 3.50
C GLY A 74 1.09 -20.42 2.46
N ALA A 75 0.91 -21.06 1.30
CA ALA A 75 1.86 -21.10 0.21
C ALA A 75 2.15 -19.73 -0.44
N ASP A 76 1.17 -18.82 -0.55
CA ASP A 76 1.42 -17.46 -1.09
C ASP A 76 2.26 -16.62 -0.12
N LEU A 77 1.97 -16.75 1.19
CA LEU A 77 2.75 -16.11 2.25
C LEU A 77 4.19 -16.64 2.28
N GLU A 78 4.40 -17.96 2.18
CA GLU A 78 5.72 -18.61 2.14
C GLU A 78 6.57 -18.15 0.94
N ARG A 79 5.94 -18.02 -0.24
CA ARG A 79 6.61 -17.51 -1.44
C ARG A 79 7.02 -16.04 -1.29
N ARG A 80 6.14 -15.19 -0.74
CA ARG A 80 6.43 -13.77 -0.52
C ARG A 80 7.44 -13.55 0.60
N SER A 81 7.39 -14.33 1.67
CA SER A 81 8.37 -14.28 2.77
C SER A 81 9.75 -14.68 2.25
N ALA A 82 9.85 -15.72 1.42
CA ALA A 82 11.10 -16.14 0.77
C ALA A 82 11.68 -15.08 -0.20
N GLN A 83 10.82 -14.21 -0.74
CA GLN A 83 11.24 -13.14 -1.66
C GLN A 83 11.75 -11.89 -0.92
N VAL A 84 11.49 -11.76 0.38
CA VAL A 84 12.07 -10.70 1.23
C VAL A 84 13.52 -11.05 1.53
N ARG A 85 14.45 -10.40 0.81
CA ARG A 85 15.88 -10.38 1.19
C ARG A 85 16.15 -9.19 2.10
N GLY A 86 16.96 -9.40 3.15
CA GLY A 86 17.46 -8.33 4.01
C GLY A 86 17.15 -8.45 5.49
N LEU A 87 16.50 -9.53 5.95
CA LEU A 87 16.24 -9.73 7.38
C LEU A 87 17.56 -9.95 8.14
N GLY A 88 17.91 -8.98 8.99
CA GLY A 88 19.07 -9.04 9.86
C GLY A 88 18.97 -10.18 10.88
N ASP A 89 20.09 -10.58 11.51
CA ASP A 89 20.11 -11.70 12.47
C ASP A 89 19.16 -11.47 13.65
N ALA A 90 19.08 -10.24 14.14
CA ALA A 90 18.18 -9.85 15.23
C ALA A 90 16.69 -9.98 14.83
N GLU A 91 16.36 -9.63 13.59
CA GLU A 91 14.99 -9.72 13.08
C GLU A 91 14.59 -11.17 12.77
N ARG A 92 15.52 -12.00 12.27
CA ARG A 92 15.31 -13.45 12.13
C ARG A 92 15.08 -14.15 13.47
N ALA A 93 15.81 -13.77 14.50
CA ALA A 93 15.62 -14.31 15.85
C ALA A 93 14.23 -13.95 16.40
N TRP A 94 13.77 -12.73 16.13
CA TRP A 94 12.45 -12.26 16.56
C TRP A 94 11.30 -12.97 15.83
N VAL A 95 11.41 -13.19 14.52
CA VAL A 95 10.42 -13.94 13.74
C VAL A 95 10.33 -15.41 14.18
N ALA A 96 11.46 -16.06 14.43
CA ALA A 96 11.49 -17.45 14.89
C ALA A 96 10.89 -17.63 16.29
N ALA A 97 11.05 -16.63 17.18
CA ALA A 97 10.41 -16.63 18.49
C ALA A 97 8.88 -16.44 18.39
N SER A 98 8.40 -15.73 17.36
CA SER A 98 6.99 -15.40 17.18
C SER A 98 6.21 -16.39 16.29
N SER A 99 6.86 -17.39 15.68
CA SER A 99 6.23 -18.32 14.74
C SER A 99 5.58 -19.56 15.38
N GLY A 100 5.57 -19.69 16.71
CA GLY A 100 5.19 -20.92 17.41
C GLY A 100 3.96 -20.87 18.33
N ASP A 101 3.31 -19.73 18.51
CA ASP A 101 2.25 -19.55 19.54
C ASP A 101 1.00 -18.87 18.99
N TRP A 102 0.45 -19.39 17.88
CA TRP A 102 -0.82 -18.91 17.33
C TRP A 102 -1.87 -20.02 17.18
N GLU A 103 -1.51 -21.28 17.42
CA GLU A 103 -2.37 -22.46 17.17
C GLU A 103 -2.78 -23.22 18.45
N ALA A 104 -2.37 -22.76 19.64
CA ALA A 104 -2.74 -23.37 20.92
C ALA A 104 -3.97 -22.68 21.55
N HIS A 105 -5.12 -22.79 20.90
CA HIS A 105 -6.42 -22.56 21.58
C HIS A 105 -7.46 -23.55 21.07
N ASP A 106 -7.29 -24.83 21.42
CA ASP A 106 -8.39 -25.79 21.37
C ASP A 106 -9.39 -25.43 22.49
N PRO A 107 -10.67 -25.10 22.18
CA PRO A 107 -11.68 -24.97 23.20
C PRO A 107 -11.94 -26.36 23.83
N PRO A 108 -12.07 -26.47 25.17
CA PRO A 108 -12.27 -27.78 25.79
C PRO A 108 -13.63 -28.35 25.38
N GLU A 109 -13.57 -29.52 24.75
CA GLU A 109 -14.70 -30.36 24.39
C GLU A 109 -15.40 -30.80 25.67
N SER A 110 -16.53 -30.16 25.98
CA SER A 110 -17.35 -30.50 27.14
C SER A 110 -18.29 -31.65 26.79
N SER A 111 -17.89 -32.86 27.19
CA SER A 111 -18.78 -34.01 27.31
C SER A 111 -18.44 -34.73 28.61
N ASP A 112 -19.24 -34.52 29.66
CA ASP A 112 -19.81 -35.63 30.43
C ASP A 112 -20.94 -35.19 31.36
N SER A 113 -21.80 -36.17 31.66
CA SER A 113 -23.13 -36.04 32.25
C SER A 113 -23.17 -35.95 33.78
N ALA A 114 -24.15 -35.18 34.26
CA ALA A 114 -25.03 -35.34 35.44
C ALA A 114 -24.50 -35.47 36.89
N ASP A 115 -25.22 -34.73 37.75
CA ASP A 115 -25.45 -34.85 39.21
C ASP A 115 -24.38 -34.30 40.19
N ASP A 116 -24.66 -33.17 40.84
CA ASP A 116 -25.04 -33.09 42.27
C ASP A 116 -25.21 -31.63 42.76
N ALA A 117 -26.08 -31.44 43.74
CA ALA A 117 -26.78 -30.21 44.11
C ALA A 117 -26.00 -29.17 44.96
N GLY A 118 -26.39 -27.89 44.83
CA GLY A 118 -26.10 -26.84 45.83
C GLY A 118 -26.20 -25.39 45.32
N SER A 119 -27.33 -24.73 45.54
CA SER A 119 -27.53 -23.26 45.45
C SER A 119 -27.20 -22.61 46.83
N PRO A 120 -27.10 -21.26 47.07
CA PRO A 120 -27.34 -20.11 46.17
C PRO A 120 -26.41 -18.85 46.37
N VAL A 121 -26.64 -17.80 45.55
CA VAL A 121 -26.26 -16.34 45.64
C VAL A 121 -24.76 -15.97 45.73
N ASP A 122 -24.21 -14.94 45.10
CA ASP A 122 -24.70 -13.57 44.85
C ASP A 122 -24.23 -13.00 43.49
N ASP A 123 -25.06 -12.09 43.00
CA ASP A 123 -24.85 -11.11 41.93
C ASP A 123 -23.58 -10.27 42.22
N ASP A 124 -22.64 -10.19 41.27
CA ASP A 124 -21.91 -8.94 41.03
C ASP A 124 -21.50 -8.87 39.55
N ALA A 125 -22.30 -8.12 38.80
CA ALA A 125 -22.06 -7.77 37.42
C ALA A 125 -21.15 -6.54 37.36
N ALA A 126 -19.89 -6.72 36.99
CA ALA A 126 -19.06 -5.82 36.18
C ALA A 126 -17.61 -6.31 36.21
N ASP A 127 -17.02 -6.60 35.05
CA ASP A 127 -15.96 -5.75 34.50
C ASP A 127 -15.41 -6.36 33.21
N GLY A 128 -15.35 -5.53 32.18
CA GLY A 128 -14.82 -5.86 30.88
C GLY A 128 -13.29 -5.94 30.88
N ASP A 129 -12.79 -6.70 29.90
CA ASP A 129 -11.49 -6.49 29.25
C ASP A 129 -10.33 -5.96 30.13
N GLU A 130 -9.86 -6.76 31.09
CA GLU A 130 -8.60 -6.51 31.77
C GLU A 130 -7.42 -7.10 30.96
N TRP A 131 -6.87 -6.29 30.06
CA TRP A 131 -5.58 -6.57 29.41
C TRP A 131 -4.48 -6.64 30.49
N PRO A 132 -3.64 -7.69 30.54
CA PRO A 132 -2.68 -7.86 31.62
C PRO A 132 -1.58 -6.79 31.58
N ARG A 133 -1.65 -5.84 32.52
CA ARG A 133 -0.62 -4.79 32.76
C ARG A 133 0.60 -5.33 33.52
N ARG A 134 1.22 -6.42 33.07
CA ARG A 134 2.55 -6.80 33.59
C ARG A 134 3.64 -6.07 32.80
N LEU A 135 4.07 -4.93 33.34
CA LEU A 135 5.32 -4.29 32.92
C LEU A 135 6.51 -5.15 33.36
N PRO A 136 7.39 -5.62 32.45
CA PRO A 136 8.68 -6.14 32.86
C PRO A 136 9.52 -5.00 33.44
N THR A 137 10.17 -5.23 34.58
CA THR A 137 11.19 -4.32 35.13
C THR A 137 12.25 -4.07 34.06
N VAL A 138 12.18 -2.92 33.42
CA VAL A 138 13.18 -2.49 32.45
C VAL A 138 14.45 -2.23 33.24
N VAL A 139 15.50 -3.00 32.96
CA VAL A 139 16.85 -2.49 33.20
C VAL A 139 16.98 -1.35 32.20
N THR A 140 17.16 -0.12 32.69
CA THR A 140 17.44 1.02 31.83
C THR A 140 18.84 0.84 31.26
N ALA A 141 18.95 0.06 30.19
CA ALA A 141 20.06 0.19 29.26
C ALA A 141 19.93 1.58 28.65
N GLU A 142 20.83 2.48 29.03
CA GLU A 142 20.97 3.77 28.39
C GLU A 142 21.39 3.53 26.94
N THR A 143 20.41 3.49 26.04
CA THR A 143 20.64 3.50 24.61
C THR A 143 20.77 4.96 24.18
N ASP A 144 21.99 5.40 23.86
CA ASP A 144 22.24 6.71 23.22
C ASP A 144 21.77 6.78 21.74
N GLY A 145 21.12 5.71 21.27
CA GLY A 145 20.74 5.45 19.89
C GLY A 145 19.61 6.31 19.32
N SER A 146 19.58 7.62 19.59
CA SER A 146 18.58 8.55 19.02
C SER A 146 19.15 9.69 18.19
N GLY A 147 20.48 9.89 18.13
CA GLY A 147 21.08 10.98 17.33
C GLY A 147 21.36 10.62 15.87
N GLU A 148 21.93 9.45 15.62
CA GLU A 148 22.49 9.12 14.30
C GLU A 148 21.45 8.57 13.32
N SER A 149 20.47 7.82 13.83
CA SER A 149 19.30 7.37 13.05
C SER A 149 18.42 8.53 12.59
N THR A 150 18.18 9.51 13.47
CA THR A 150 17.39 10.71 13.14
C THR A 150 18.15 11.62 12.17
N ALA A 151 19.48 11.74 12.29
CA ALA A 151 20.31 12.45 11.33
C ALA A 151 20.36 11.76 9.95
N ALA A 152 20.48 10.43 9.92
CA ALA A 152 20.45 9.65 8.68
C ALA A 152 19.08 9.73 7.98
N GLU A 153 17.98 9.68 8.75
CA GLU A 153 16.63 9.83 8.23
C GLU A 153 16.35 11.27 7.76
N ALA A 154 16.85 12.29 8.47
CA ALA A 154 16.78 13.68 8.06
C ALA A 154 17.55 13.93 6.74
N ALA A 155 18.74 13.31 6.59
CA ALA A 155 19.51 13.38 5.36
C ALA A 155 18.76 12.71 4.19
N TRP A 156 18.16 11.54 4.40
CA TRP A 156 17.36 10.86 3.37
C TRP A 156 16.12 11.67 2.96
N ARG A 157 15.43 12.30 3.93
CA ARG A 157 14.33 13.22 3.63
C ARG A 157 14.81 14.46 2.87
N ALA A 158 15.95 15.04 3.24
CA ALA A 158 16.52 16.18 2.53
C ALA A 158 16.84 15.84 1.06
N GLN A 159 17.36 14.65 0.79
CA GLN A 159 17.66 14.17 -0.56
C GLN A 159 16.40 13.84 -1.38
N SER A 160 15.31 13.47 -0.71
CA SER A 160 14.03 13.14 -1.35
C SER A 160 13.06 14.32 -1.42
N ARG A 161 13.43 15.47 -0.84
CA ARG A 161 12.58 16.66 -0.83
C ARG A 161 12.59 17.35 -2.21
N PRO A 162 11.42 17.75 -2.72
CA PRO A 162 11.35 18.61 -3.89
C PRO A 162 12.19 19.89 -3.66
N THR A 163 12.82 20.43 -4.72
CA THR A 163 13.57 21.69 -4.66
C THR A 163 12.66 22.80 -4.07
N PRO A 164 13.02 23.38 -2.90
CA PRO A 164 12.19 24.37 -2.24
C PRO A 164 12.19 25.69 -3.02
N LEU A 165 11.17 26.53 -2.80
CA LEU A 165 11.01 27.81 -3.49
C LEU A 165 12.02 28.86 -3.05
N THR A 166 12.55 28.74 -1.84
CA THR A 166 13.58 29.64 -1.27
C THR A 166 14.92 29.58 -1.99
N VAL A 167 15.09 28.68 -2.97
CA VAL A 167 16.25 28.67 -3.88
C VAL A 167 16.12 29.76 -4.96
N LEU A 168 14.91 30.29 -5.20
CA LEU A 168 14.68 31.35 -6.17
C LEU A 168 14.93 32.72 -5.53
N ASP A 169 15.94 33.46 -5.98
CA ASP A 169 16.29 34.79 -5.43
C ASP A 169 15.15 35.82 -5.51
N CYS A 170 14.13 35.57 -6.34
CA CYS A 170 12.98 36.46 -6.51
C CYS A 170 11.78 36.10 -5.62
N VAL A 171 11.89 35.05 -4.79
CA VAL A 171 10.88 34.59 -3.81
C VAL A 171 11.55 34.66 -2.45
N ASP A 172 11.10 35.57 -1.59
CA ASP A 172 11.57 35.61 -0.20
C ASP A 172 10.82 34.60 0.68
N ASP A 173 11.21 34.50 1.96
CA ASP A 173 10.60 33.56 2.91
C ASP A 173 9.11 33.86 3.19
N ASP A 174 8.70 35.13 3.11
CA ASP A 174 7.31 35.54 3.28
C ASP A 174 6.48 35.13 2.05
N ASP A 175 6.98 35.41 0.84
CA ASP A 175 6.41 34.98 -0.43
C ASP A 175 6.29 33.44 -0.51
N ALA A 176 7.31 32.72 -0.04
CA ALA A 176 7.30 31.26 0.03
C ALA A 176 6.24 30.74 1.00
N THR A 177 6.01 31.44 2.10
CA THR A 177 4.95 31.12 3.07
C THR A 177 3.57 31.33 2.45
N THR A 178 3.35 32.46 1.78
CA THR A 178 2.10 32.74 1.07
C THR A 178 1.82 31.72 -0.05
N LEU A 179 2.85 31.30 -0.81
CA LEU A 179 2.70 30.24 -1.82
C LEU A 179 2.38 28.88 -1.19
N ALA A 180 2.91 28.58 0.00
CA ALA A 180 2.59 27.37 0.74
C ALA A 180 1.12 27.31 1.18
N GLU A 181 0.46 28.45 1.45
CA GLU A 181 -0.98 28.52 1.74
C GLU A 181 -1.82 28.06 0.53
N ALA A 182 -1.36 28.31 -0.70
CA ALA A 182 -1.95 27.78 -1.93
C ALA A 182 -1.50 26.34 -2.27
N GLY A 183 -0.74 25.68 -1.38
CA GLY A 183 -0.21 24.33 -1.58
C GLY A 183 1.01 24.26 -2.52
N ILE A 184 1.61 25.40 -2.85
CA ILE A 184 2.77 25.49 -3.74
C ILE A 184 4.04 25.58 -2.88
N VAL A 185 4.66 24.44 -2.63
CA VAL A 185 5.83 24.32 -1.74
C VAL A 185 7.15 24.05 -2.45
N SER A 186 7.15 23.98 -3.79
CA SER A 186 8.34 23.60 -4.57
C SER A 186 8.39 24.23 -5.96
N VAL A 187 9.61 24.36 -6.50
CA VAL A 187 9.86 24.91 -7.85
C VAL A 187 9.07 24.14 -8.91
N ARG A 188 9.00 22.81 -8.79
CA ARG A 188 8.21 21.96 -9.70
C ARG A 188 6.72 22.28 -9.62
N SER A 189 6.16 22.38 -8.41
CA SER A 189 4.75 22.70 -8.20
C SER A 189 4.40 24.07 -8.80
N LEU A 190 5.27 25.07 -8.60
CA LEU A 190 5.11 26.40 -9.16
C LEU A 190 5.11 26.39 -10.70
N THR A 191 6.00 25.61 -11.34
CA THR A 191 6.00 25.47 -12.82
C THR A 191 4.77 24.76 -13.40
N THR A 192 4.05 23.99 -12.59
CA THR A 192 2.83 23.29 -13.03
C THR A 192 1.54 24.03 -12.67
N ALA A 193 1.62 25.01 -11.76
CA ALA A 193 0.47 25.81 -11.36
C ALA A 193 0.09 26.81 -12.46
N ASN A 194 -1.18 27.20 -12.50
CA ASN A 194 -1.65 28.28 -13.36
C ASN A 194 -1.40 29.63 -12.65
N PRO A 195 -0.50 30.49 -13.16
CA PRO A 195 -0.10 31.72 -12.47
C PRO A 195 -1.26 32.71 -12.29
N ASP A 196 -2.22 32.75 -13.22
CA ASP A 196 -3.36 33.66 -13.12
C ASP A 196 -4.35 33.19 -12.03
N HIS A 197 -4.50 31.87 -11.88
CA HIS A 197 -5.33 31.30 -10.80
C HIS A 197 -4.67 31.46 -9.43
N VAL A 198 -3.34 31.31 -9.34
CA VAL A 198 -2.59 31.51 -8.08
C VAL A 198 -2.64 32.98 -7.64
N ALA A 199 -2.54 33.91 -8.58
CA ALA A 199 -2.71 35.34 -8.31
C ALA A 199 -4.10 35.66 -7.76
N ASP A 200 -5.15 35.06 -8.34
CA ASP A 200 -6.53 35.23 -7.88
C ASP A 200 -6.75 34.67 -6.47
N VAL A 201 -6.29 33.44 -6.20
CA VAL A 201 -6.47 32.76 -4.91
C VAL A 201 -5.70 33.44 -3.77
N LEU A 202 -4.50 33.95 -4.06
CA LEU A 202 -3.67 34.63 -3.07
C LEU A 202 -3.91 36.15 -3.01
N GLU A 203 -4.85 36.66 -3.82
CA GLU A 203 -5.12 38.10 -3.98
C GLU A 203 -3.86 38.92 -4.30
N LEU A 204 -2.94 38.33 -5.07
CA LEU A 204 -1.67 38.92 -5.46
C LEU A 204 -1.71 39.49 -6.87
N GLU A 205 -0.77 40.39 -7.17
CA GLU A 205 -0.61 40.92 -8.52
C GLU A 205 -0.13 39.83 -9.49
N ALA A 206 -0.86 39.61 -10.59
CA ALA A 206 -0.52 38.58 -11.58
C ALA A 206 0.89 38.74 -12.18
N ALA A 207 1.41 39.97 -12.29
CA ALA A 207 2.77 40.23 -12.76
C ALA A 207 3.84 39.65 -11.80
N VAL A 208 3.59 39.70 -10.48
CA VAL A 208 4.48 39.16 -9.45
C VAL A 208 4.53 37.64 -9.54
N VAL A 209 3.36 36.99 -9.62
CA VAL A 209 3.27 35.52 -9.73
C VAL A 209 3.88 35.00 -11.03
N ARG A 210 3.70 35.72 -12.15
CA ARG A 210 4.34 35.37 -13.43
C ARG A 210 5.86 35.48 -13.37
N ARG A 211 6.40 36.49 -12.68
CA ARG A 211 7.85 36.61 -12.44
C ARG A 211 8.41 35.40 -11.68
N TRP A 212 7.70 34.96 -10.64
CA TRP A 212 8.08 33.75 -9.89
C TRP A 212 8.01 32.49 -10.74
N TYR A 213 6.97 32.35 -11.56
CA TYR A 213 6.82 31.25 -12.51
C TYR A 213 7.97 31.18 -13.51
N ASP A 214 8.34 32.31 -14.12
CA ASP A 214 9.44 32.40 -15.08
C ASP A 214 10.80 32.11 -14.43
N ALA A 215 11.01 32.53 -13.18
CA ALA A 215 12.20 32.17 -12.41
C ALA A 215 12.26 30.68 -12.10
N ALA A 216 11.14 30.08 -11.67
CA ALA A 216 11.03 28.65 -11.40
C ALA A 216 11.30 27.81 -12.66
N ARG A 217 10.80 28.25 -13.82
CA ARG A 217 11.06 27.61 -15.10
C ARG A 217 12.54 27.67 -15.48
N ARG A 218 13.15 28.85 -15.40
CA ARG A 218 14.59 29.03 -15.65
C ARG A 218 15.45 28.19 -14.71
N HIS A 219 15.04 28.00 -13.46
CA HIS A 219 15.76 27.15 -12.51
C HIS A 219 15.68 25.66 -12.87
N ARG A 220 14.61 25.19 -13.53
CA ARG A 220 14.51 23.78 -13.98
C ARG A 220 15.23 23.48 -15.28
N GLU A 221 15.55 24.51 -16.05
CA GLU A 221 16.26 24.41 -17.32
C GLU A 221 17.80 24.53 -17.15
N GLN A 222 18.27 24.89 -15.94
CA GLN A 222 19.67 24.91 -15.51
C GLN A 222 20.08 23.55 -14.91
#